data_AF-A0A947H7X6-F1
#
_entry.id   AF-A0A947H7X6-F1
#
_cell.length_a   1.000
_cell.length_b   1.000
_cell.length_c   1.000
_cell.angle_alpha   90.00
_cell.angle_beta   90.00
_cell.angle_gamma   90.00
#
_symmetry.space_group_name_H-M   'P 1'
#
loop_
_entity.id
_entity.type
_entity.pdbx_description
1 polymer ?
#
loop_
_entity_poly.entity_id
_entity_poly.type
_entity_poly.pdbx_seq_one_letter_code
_entity_poly.pdbx_strand_id
1 'polypeptide(L)'
;MRKLTIRYKPDNKGWWFTSVKELKGCHTQGKTLEQARSRIEEALALFLEDLSQVELIDEVVLPKHERELVSSYLSIQTELEKKRQELQVLSRQAAHSLNQGLKISLRDTGQLMHLSHQRVNQLLKETPPK
;
A
#
# COMPACT_ATOMS: atom_id res chain seq x y z
N MET A 1 27.02 6.50 3.39
CA MET A 1 26.21 7.08 2.29
C MET A 1 25.55 8.35 2.80
N ARG A 2 25.61 9.44 2.03
CA ARG A 2 24.95 10.70 2.38
C ARG A 2 23.47 10.56 2.05
N LYS A 3 22.57 11.13 2.86
CA LYS A 3 21.13 11.14 2.58
C LYS A 3 20.74 12.47 1.94
N LEU A 4 19.92 12.41 0.88
CA LEU A 4 19.29 13.59 0.28
C LEU A 4 17.77 13.40 0.28
N THR A 5 17.05 14.42 0.75
CA THR A 5 15.60 14.39 0.82
C THR A 5 15.01 15.13 -0.37
N ILE A 6 14.31 14.40 -1.22
CA ILE A 6 13.56 14.95 -2.34
C ILE A 6 12.15 15.28 -1.86
N ARG A 7 11.81 16.56 -1.84
CA ARG A 7 10.49 17.04 -1.48
C ARG A 7 9.63 17.21 -2.72
N TYR A 8 8.46 16.57 -2.74
CA TYR A 8 7.44 16.68 -3.78
C TYR A 8 6.26 17.49 -3.26
N LYS A 9 5.87 18.55 -3.98
CA LYS A 9 4.69 19.37 -3.66
C LYS A 9 3.77 19.42 -4.88
N PRO A 10 2.48 19.11 -4.76
CA PRO A 10 1.55 19.34 -5.85
C PRO A 10 1.25 20.84 -6.00
N ASP A 11 0.95 21.27 -7.22
CA ASP A 11 0.36 22.57 -7.51
C ASP A 11 -1.14 22.47 -7.84
N ASN A 12 -1.77 23.62 -8.08
CA ASN A 12 -3.18 23.68 -8.46
C ASN A 12 -3.46 23.35 -9.94
N LYS A 13 -2.44 22.96 -10.72
CA LYS A 13 -2.51 22.60 -12.15
C LYS A 13 -2.14 21.14 -12.40
N GLY A 14 -2.05 20.32 -11.36
CA GLY A 14 -1.74 18.89 -11.45
C GLY A 14 -0.28 18.62 -11.83
N TRP A 15 0.64 19.49 -11.43
CA TRP A 15 2.08 19.26 -11.48
C TRP A 15 2.64 18.98 -10.10
N TRP A 16 3.72 18.21 -10.06
CA TRP A 16 4.59 18.03 -8.91
C TRP A 16 5.81 18.91 -9.06
N PHE A 17 6.00 19.85 -8.14
CA PHE A 17 7.24 20.57 -7.96
C PHE A 17 8.16 19.78 -7.05
N THR A 18 9.41 19.59 -7.47
CA THR A 18 10.42 18.87 -6.71
C THR A 18 11.60 19.74 -6.33
N SER A 19 12.14 19.49 -5.14
CA SER A 19 13.31 20.19 -4.61
C SER A 19 14.10 19.27 -3.70
N VAL A 20 15.42 19.42 -3.66
CA VAL A 20 16.28 18.68 -2.73
C VAL A 20 16.58 19.54 -1.52
N LYS A 21 16.25 19.09 -0.30
CA LYS A 21 16.36 19.92 0.92
C LYS A 21 17.80 20.37 1.18
N GLU A 22 18.75 19.48 0.94
CA GLU A 22 20.16 19.67 1.25
C GLU A 22 20.92 20.37 0.11
N LEU A 23 20.29 20.56 -1.06
CA LEU A 23 20.91 21.19 -2.24
C LEU A 23 20.03 22.34 -2.76
N LYS A 24 20.44 23.58 -2.46
CA LYS A 24 19.78 24.78 -2.96
C LYS A 24 19.91 24.86 -4.49
N GLY A 25 18.82 25.21 -5.17
CA GLY A 25 18.80 25.40 -6.62
C GLY A 25 18.53 24.14 -7.43
N CYS A 26 18.56 22.95 -6.83
CA CYS A 26 18.17 21.71 -7.49
C CYS A 26 16.64 21.55 -7.45
N HIS A 27 15.99 21.98 -8.53
CA HIS A 27 14.54 21.99 -8.68
C HIS A 27 14.13 21.42 -10.04
N THR A 28 13.09 20.59 -10.05
CA THR A 28 12.46 20.15 -11.30
C THR A 28 10.93 20.09 -11.11
N GLN A 29 10.24 19.58 -12.12
CA GLN A 29 8.81 19.34 -12.06
C GLN A 29 8.39 18.16 -12.94
N GLY A 30 7.27 17.52 -12.62
CA GLY A 30 6.70 16.42 -13.41
C GLY A 30 5.18 16.33 -13.28
N LYS A 31 4.52 15.74 -14.27
CA LYS A 31 3.08 15.44 -14.26
C LYS A 31 2.73 14.28 -13.32
N THR A 32 3.70 13.43 -13.02
CA THR A 32 3.57 12.32 -12.07
C THR A 32 4.74 12.35 -11.08
N LEU A 33 4.59 11.67 -9.94
CA LEU A 33 5.69 11.49 -8.97
C LEU A 33 6.90 10.81 -9.63
N GLU A 34 6.66 9.78 -10.44
CA GLU A 34 7.69 9.06 -11.18
C GLU A 34 8.45 9.98 -12.15
N GLN A 35 7.75 10.78 -12.96
CA GLN A 35 8.40 11.73 -13.86
C GLN A 35 9.19 12.79 -13.09
N ALA A 36 8.64 13.29 -11.99
CA ALA A 36 9.31 14.28 -11.17
C ALA A 36 10.54 13.69 -10.47
N ARG A 37 10.52 12.39 -10.13
CA ARG A 37 11.64 11.64 -9.56
C ARG A 37 12.76 11.39 -10.58
N SER A 38 12.43 10.90 -11.77
CA SER A 38 13.42 10.69 -12.84
C SER A 38 14.12 12.01 -13.20
N ARG A 39 13.38 13.12 -13.32
CA ARG A 39 13.96 14.43 -13.65
C ARG A 39 14.86 15.00 -12.56
N ILE A 40 14.50 14.84 -11.29
CA ILE A 40 15.35 15.33 -10.20
C ILE A 40 16.62 14.48 -10.05
N GLU A 41 16.57 13.19 -10.37
CA GLU A 41 17.76 12.33 -10.44
C GLU A 41 18.72 12.78 -11.57
N GLU A 42 18.19 13.11 -12.76
CA GLU A 42 18.98 13.71 -13.86
C GLU A 42 19.58 15.06 -13.46
N ALA A 43 18.80 15.92 -12.81
CA ALA A 43 19.29 17.21 -12.33
C ALA A 43 20.39 17.02 -11.28
N LEU A 44 20.23 16.08 -10.34
CA LEU A 44 21.21 15.75 -9.30
C LEU A 44 22.55 15.28 -9.87
N ALA A 45 22.55 14.56 -11.01
CA ALA A 45 23.76 14.15 -11.70
C ALA A 45 24.63 15.34 -12.17
N LEU A 46 24.04 16.54 -12.30
CA LEU A 46 24.78 17.77 -12.60
C LEU A 46 25.42 18.40 -11.36
N PHE A 47 24.93 18.08 -10.16
CA PHE A 47 25.46 18.62 -8.90
C PHE A 47 26.46 17.68 -8.23
N LEU A 48 26.40 16.38 -8.52
CA LEU A 48 27.09 15.33 -7.78
C LEU A 48 27.93 14.47 -8.72
N GLU A 49 29.16 14.16 -8.29
CA GLU A 49 30.08 13.30 -9.04
C GLU A 49 29.57 11.85 -9.12
N ASP A 50 28.97 11.34 -8.04
CA ASP A 50 28.45 9.97 -7.97
C ASP A 50 27.16 9.87 -7.15
N LEU A 51 26.04 9.56 -7.82
CA LEU A 51 24.74 9.35 -7.18
C LEU A 51 24.66 8.04 -6.40
N SER A 52 25.49 7.04 -6.70
CA SER A 52 25.47 5.74 -6.01
C SER A 52 25.92 5.84 -4.54
N GLN A 53 26.64 6.90 -4.17
CA GLN A 53 27.06 7.17 -2.79
C GLN A 53 25.97 7.88 -1.95
N VAL A 54 24.81 8.13 -2.55
CA VAL A 54 23.72 8.88 -1.97
C VAL A 54 22.47 8.03 -1.86
N GLU A 55 21.86 8.08 -0.68
CA GLU A 55 20.53 7.53 -0.45
C GLU A 55 19.48 8.64 -0.67
N LEU A 56 18.59 8.43 -1.63
CA LEU A 56 17.51 9.36 -1.95
C LEU A 56 16.24 9.01 -1.17
N ILE A 57 15.72 9.98 -0.40
CA ILE A 57 14.53 9.82 0.44
C ILE A 57 13.42 10.70 -0.10
N ASP A 58 12.28 10.09 -0.44
CA ASP A 58 11.12 10.82 -0.94
C ASP A 58 10.26 11.36 0.20
N GLU A 59 9.97 12.65 0.15
CA GLU A 59 9.02 13.33 1.04
C GLU A 59 7.91 13.96 0.20
N VAL A 60 6.75 13.32 0.16
CA VAL A 60 5.54 13.88 -0.47
C VAL A 60 4.83 14.79 0.53
N VAL A 61 4.70 16.07 0.18
CA VAL A 61 4.06 17.09 1.01
C VAL A 61 2.74 17.50 0.37
N LEU A 62 1.65 16.99 0.94
CA LEU A 62 0.28 17.38 0.57
C LEU A 62 -0.21 18.56 1.42
N PRO A 63 -1.12 19.41 0.90
CA PRO A 63 -1.81 20.38 1.73
C PRO A 63 -2.64 19.68 2.82
N LYS A 64 -2.99 20.44 3.86
CA LYS A 64 -3.53 19.88 5.12
C LYS A 64 -4.75 18.99 4.90
N HIS A 65 -5.71 19.46 4.11
CA HIS A 65 -6.96 18.78 3.85
C HIS A 65 -6.76 17.44 3.12
N GLU A 66 -5.98 17.44 2.03
CA GLU A 66 -5.70 16.23 1.24
C GLU A 66 -4.89 15.23 2.06
N ARG A 67 -3.91 15.71 2.84
CA ARG A 67 -3.12 14.87 3.75
C ARG A 67 -4.00 14.17 4.78
N GLU A 68 -4.96 14.86 5.37
CA GLU A 68 -5.89 14.30 6.37
C GLU A 68 -6.82 13.25 5.75
N LEU A 69 -7.35 13.53 4.55
CA LEU A 69 -8.17 12.56 3.81
C LEU A 69 -7.39 11.30 3.45
N VAL A 70 -6.19 11.44 2.86
CA VAL A 70 -5.35 10.29 2.49
C VAL A 70 -4.92 9.50 3.73
N SER A 71 -4.55 10.18 4.82
CA SER A 71 -4.19 9.51 6.08
C SER A 71 -5.37 8.71 6.64
N SER A 72 -6.58 9.25 6.59
CA SER A 72 -7.79 8.56 7.07
C SER A 72 -8.14 7.37 6.18
N TYR A 73 -7.97 7.50 4.86
CA TYR A 73 -8.13 6.39 3.94
C TYR A 73 -7.16 5.24 4.23
N LEU A 74 -5.87 5.54 4.41
CA LEU A 74 -4.84 4.54 4.68
C LEU A 74 -5.02 3.85 6.03
N SER A 75 -5.51 4.55 7.07
CA SER A 75 -5.82 3.93 8.36
C SER A 75 -6.99 2.94 8.22
N ILE A 76 -8.04 3.31 7.49
CA ILE A 76 -9.17 2.40 7.20
C ILE A 76 -8.69 1.19 6.39
N GLN A 77 -7.84 1.36 5.39
CA GLN A 77 -7.27 0.24 4.65
C GLN A 77 -6.49 -0.72 5.56
N THR A 78 -5.72 -0.17 6.49
CA THR A 78 -4.95 -0.97 7.46
C THR A 78 -5.89 -1.78 8.37
N GLU A 79 -6.96 -1.17 8.87
CA GLU A 79 -7.95 -1.87 9.70
C GLU A 79 -8.75 -2.90 8.90
N LEU A 80 -9.09 -2.61 7.65
CA LEU A 80 -9.74 -3.57 6.75
C LEU A 80 -8.86 -4.80 6.53
N GLU A 81 -7.55 -4.62 6.33
CA GLU A 81 -6.62 -5.72 6.13
C GLU A 81 -6.51 -6.61 7.39
N LYS A 82 -6.43 -6.00 8.58
CA LYS A 82 -6.48 -6.76 9.85
C LYS A 82 -7.77 -7.58 9.97
N LYS A 83 -8.92 -6.96 9.70
CA LYS A 83 -10.22 -7.65 9.75
C LYS A 83 -10.34 -8.77 8.71
N ARG A 84 -9.74 -8.60 7.53
CA ARG A 84 -9.67 -9.67 6.52
C ARG A 84 -8.85 -10.86 7.01
N GLN A 85 -7.72 -10.62 7.67
CA GLN A 85 -6.89 -11.69 8.25
C GLN A 85 -7.64 -12.44 9.36
N GLU A 86 -8.29 -11.71 10.27
CA GLU A 86 -9.16 -12.31 11.29
C GLU A 86 -10.26 -13.18 10.66
N LEU A 87 -10.97 -12.64 9.65
CA LEU A 87 -12.03 -13.34 8.94
C LEU A 87 -11.50 -14.58 8.20
N GLN A 88 -10.28 -14.56 7.67
CA GLN A 88 -9.68 -15.71 7.00
C GLN A 88 -9.46 -16.88 7.97
N VAL A 89 -8.99 -16.59 9.20
CA VAL A 89 -8.83 -17.60 10.26
C VAL A 89 -10.19 -18.16 10.66
N LEU A 90 -11.15 -17.28 10.97
CA LEU A 90 -12.48 -17.68 11.43
C LEU A 90 -13.26 -18.45 10.36
N SER A 91 -13.15 -18.06 9.08
CA SER A 91 -13.80 -18.74 7.97
C SER A 91 -13.34 -20.17 7.83
N ARG A 92 -12.03 -20.44 8.01
CA ARG A 92 -11.51 -21.82 7.99
C ARG A 92 -12.06 -22.63 9.15
N GLN A 93 -12.03 -22.09 10.37
CA GLN A 93 -12.57 -22.77 11.56
C GLN A 93 -14.06 -23.06 11.42
N ALA A 94 -14.85 -22.09 10.97
CA ALA A 94 -16.28 -22.25 10.75
C ALA A 94 -16.60 -23.31 9.68
N ALA A 95 -15.89 -23.30 8.54
CA ALA A 95 -16.07 -24.29 7.50
C ALA A 95 -15.78 -25.72 8.01
N HIS A 96 -14.68 -25.91 8.75
CA HIS A 96 -14.35 -27.20 9.36
C HIS A 96 -15.39 -27.64 10.40
N SER A 97 -15.81 -26.74 11.29
CA SER A 97 -16.81 -27.06 12.32
C SER A 97 -18.16 -27.46 11.73
N LEU A 98 -18.62 -26.76 10.70
CA LEU A 98 -19.89 -27.05 10.02
C LEU A 98 -19.81 -28.37 9.24
N ASN A 99 -18.76 -28.56 8.43
CA ASN A 99 -18.67 -29.71 7.54
C ASN A 99 -18.15 -30.97 8.22
N GLN A 100 -17.13 -30.90 9.07
CA GLN A 100 -16.53 -32.07 9.72
C GLN A 100 -17.14 -32.33 11.10
N GLY A 101 -17.45 -31.28 11.87
CA GLY A 101 -18.06 -31.41 13.19
C GLY A 101 -19.55 -31.79 13.11
N LEU A 102 -20.35 -30.99 12.40
CA LEU A 102 -21.80 -31.21 12.26
C LEU A 102 -22.20 -32.01 11.02
N LYS A 103 -21.25 -32.39 10.16
CA LYS A 103 -21.50 -33.15 8.92
C LYS A 103 -22.44 -32.44 7.92
N ILE A 104 -22.50 -31.10 7.96
CA ILE A 104 -23.30 -30.30 7.02
C ILE A 104 -22.67 -30.34 5.62
N SER A 105 -23.50 -30.42 4.58
CA SER A 105 -23.04 -30.47 3.19
C SER A 105 -22.22 -29.23 2.81
N LEU A 106 -21.35 -29.36 1.80
CA LEU A 106 -20.57 -28.21 1.27
C LEU A 106 -21.50 -27.09 0.76
N ARG A 107 -22.64 -27.46 0.19
CA ARG A 107 -23.63 -26.52 -0.37
C ARG A 107 -24.30 -25.71 0.73
N ASP A 108 -24.75 -26.37 1.79
CA ASP A 108 -25.44 -25.70 2.90
C ASP A 108 -24.47 -24.91 3.77
N THR A 109 -23.24 -25.41 3.95
CA THR A 109 -22.15 -24.65 4.57
C THR A 109 -21.88 -23.36 3.81
N GLY A 110 -21.85 -23.42 2.47
CA GLY A 110 -21.73 -22.25 1.62
C GLY A 110 -22.90 -21.28 1.79
N GLN A 111 -24.14 -21.79 1.83
CA GLN A 111 -25.34 -20.99 2.05
C GLN A 111 -25.29 -20.25 3.40
N LEU A 112 -24.91 -20.93 4.49
CA LEU A 112 -24.83 -20.34 5.84
C LEU A 112 -23.73 -19.27 5.94
N MET A 113 -22.59 -19.52 5.30
CA MET A 113 -21.43 -18.62 5.34
C MET A 113 -21.46 -17.54 4.27
N HIS A 114 -22.48 -17.52 3.40
CA HIS A 114 -22.56 -16.65 2.22
C HIS A 114 -21.35 -16.81 1.27
N LEU A 115 -20.94 -18.06 1.06
CA LEU A 115 -19.83 -18.45 0.20
C LEU A 115 -20.27 -19.45 -0.87
N SER A 116 -19.55 -19.50 -1.98
CA SER A 116 -19.74 -20.60 -2.94
C SER A 116 -19.27 -21.93 -2.33
N HIS A 117 -19.90 -23.04 -2.73
CA HIS A 117 -19.47 -24.38 -2.33
C HIS A 117 -18.00 -24.67 -2.71
N GLN A 118 -17.52 -24.10 -3.83
CA GLN A 118 -16.11 -24.19 -4.24
C GLN A 118 -15.19 -23.51 -3.23
N ARG A 119 -15.57 -22.32 -2.73
CA ARG A 119 -14.79 -21.60 -1.73
C ARG A 119 -14.77 -22.36 -0.39
N VAL A 120 -15.88 -22.95 0.02
CA VAL A 120 -15.93 -23.84 1.20
C VAL A 120 -14.97 -25.02 1.01
N ASN A 121 -15.01 -25.68 -0.15
CA ASN A 121 -14.11 -26.80 -0.45
C ASN A 121 -12.63 -26.37 -0.42
N GLN A 122 -12.30 -25.16 -0.88
CA GLN A 122 -10.95 -24.61 -0.76
C GLN A 122 -10.53 -24.41 0.71
N LEU A 123 -11.40 -23.81 1.52
CA LEU A 123 -11.14 -23.57 2.95
C LEU A 123 -10.90 -24.87 3.73
N LEU A 124 -11.52 -25.98 3.32
CA LEU A 124 -11.33 -27.30 3.92
C LEU A 124 -10.04 -28.01 3.49
N LYS A 125 -9.46 -27.63 2.35
CA LYS A 125 -8.17 -28.16 1.88
C LYS A 125 -6.98 -27.47 2.52
N GLU A 126 -7.16 -26.22 2.94
CA GLU A 126 -6.15 -25.46 3.67
C GLU A 126 -6.08 -25.97 5.11
N THR A 127 -4.88 -26.32 5.60
CA THR A 127 -4.71 -26.79 6.98
C THR A 127 -5.24 -25.74 7.96
N PRO A 128 -6.10 -26.12 8.92
CA PRO A 128 -6.59 -25.17 9.90
C PRO A 128 -5.40 -24.60 10.71
N PRO A 129 -5.40 -23.29 11.01
CA PRO A 129 -4.39 -22.74 11.90
C PRO A 129 -4.51 -23.43 13.27
N LYS A 130 -3.35 -23.78 13.85
CA LYS A 130 -3.25 -24.38 15.19
C LYS A 130 -3.84 -23.47 16.26
#